data_AF-A0A7G9ZCX6-F1
#
_entry.id   AF-A0A7G9ZCX6-F1
#
_cell.length_a   1.000
_cell.length_b   1.000
_cell.length_c   1.000
_cell.angle_alpha   90.00
_cell.angle_beta   90.00
_cell.angle_gamma   90.00
#
_symmetry.space_group_name_H-M   'P 1'
#
loop_
_entity.id
_entity.type
_entity.pdbx_description
1 polymer ?
#
loop_
_entity_poly.entity_id
_entity_poly.type
_entity_poly.pdbx_seq_one_letter_code
_entity_poly.pdbx_strand_id
1 'polypeptide(L)'
;MEEKEREVTKAVREAVVKAVEKGENLKEKVSEITRDAVKKTLEGTDVTREKVESVSKDAMKGAIEGTRKVEVEAAEAAKGAAEAAKGAAEGIIEGTKQAGAKAAELTEHAADAALNSAKEVGDKAVEVVKGIVTGFIGAAEEVLKKKKK
;
A
#
# COMPACT_ATOMS: atom_id res chain seq x y z
N MET A 1 -0.44 -15.53 -22.73
CA MET A 1 0.16 -15.87 -21.43
C MET A 1 -0.73 -15.22 -20.40
N GLU A 2 -1.59 -15.99 -19.73
CA GLU A 2 -2.36 -15.47 -18.59
C GLU A 2 -1.37 -14.93 -17.55
N GLU A 3 -1.44 -13.64 -17.27
CA GLU A 3 -0.75 -13.04 -16.12
C GLU A 3 -1.16 -13.86 -14.90
N LYS A 4 -0.23 -14.65 -14.35
CA LYS A 4 -0.41 -15.19 -13.00
C LYS A 4 -0.52 -13.98 -12.08
N GLU A 5 -1.76 -13.61 -11.75
CA GLU A 5 -2.05 -12.54 -10.80
C GLU A 5 -1.21 -12.80 -9.54
N ARG A 6 -0.39 -11.83 -9.13
CA ARG A 6 0.52 -12.03 -8.01
C ARG A 6 -0.29 -12.22 -6.73
N GLU A 7 0.18 -13.11 -5.86
CA GLU A 7 -0.53 -13.44 -4.61
C GLU A 7 -0.84 -12.19 -3.77
N VAL A 8 0.08 -11.22 -3.75
CA VAL A 8 -0.09 -9.93 -3.08
C VAL A 8 -1.26 -9.14 -3.67
N THR A 9 -1.31 -8.99 -5.00
CA THR A 9 -2.41 -8.30 -5.69
C THR A 9 -3.74 -8.94 -5.38
N LYS A 10 -3.83 -10.27 -5.50
CA LYS A 10 -5.07 -11.01 -5.24
C LYS A 10 -5.54 -10.86 -3.79
N ALA A 11 -4.64 -11.02 -2.82
CA ALA A 11 -4.96 -10.92 -1.40
C ALA A 11 -5.49 -9.53 -1.04
N VAL A 12 -4.80 -8.47 -1.49
CA VAL A 12 -5.22 -7.09 -1.22
C VAL A 12 -6.54 -6.78 -1.93
N ARG A 13 -6.71 -7.21 -3.18
CA ARG A 13 -7.94 -7.01 -3.95
C ARG A 13 -9.16 -7.66 -3.32
N GLU A 14 -9.06 -8.93 -2.94
CA GLU A 14 -10.17 -9.63 -2.29
C GLU A 14 -10.52 -9.01 -0.94
N ALA A 15 -9.52 -8.52 -0.21
CA ALA A 15 -9.73 -7.83 1.06
C ALA A 15 -10.53 -6.54 0.88
N VAL A 16 -10.17 -5.75 -0.13
CA VAL A 16 -10.88 -4.51 -0.48
C VAL A 16 -12.32 -4.82 -0.86
N VAL A 17 -12.55 -5.77 -1.77
CA VAL A 17 -13.90 -6.14 -2.22
C VAL A 17 -14.76 -6.53 -1.02
N LYS A 18 -14.27 -7.44 -0.17
CA LYS A 18 -14.99 -7.86 1.04
C LYS A 18 -15.24 -6.70 2.00
N ALA A 19 -14.28 -5.79 2.17
CA ALA A 19 -14.43 -4.64 3.05
C ALA A 19 -15.49 -3.67 2.52
N VAL A 20 -15.54 -3.41 1.20
CA VAL A 20 -16.60 -2.59 0.59
C VAL A 20 -17.96 -3.25 0.76
N GLU A 21 -18.09 -4.54 0.41
CA GLU A 21 -19.36 -5.27 0.48
C GLU A 21 -19.93 -5.33 1.90
N LYS A 22 -19.06 -5.36 2.91
CA LYS A 22 -19.45 -5.39 4.33
C LYS A 22 -19.56 -4.01 4.97
N GLY A 23 -19.23 -2.93 4.26
CA GLY A 23 -19.14 -1.59 4.83
C GLY A 23 -18.09 -1.47 5.93
N GLU A 24 -17.03 -2.28 5.89
CA GLU A 24 -15.91 -2.21 6.83
C GLU A 24 -15.01 -1.01 6.54
N ASN A 25 -14.18 -0.63 7.51
CA ASN A 25 -13.18 0.41 7.33
C ASN A 25 -12.09 -0.06 6.35
N LEU A 26 -12.21 0.38 5.09
CA LEU A 26 -11.28 0.09 4.01
C LEU A 26 -9.84 0.40 4.38
N LYS A 27 -9.58 1.58 4.94
CA LYS A 27 -8.23 2.03 5.27
C LYS A 27 -7.52 1.05 6.21
N GLU A 28 -8.17 0.70 7.32
CA GLU A 28 -7.61 -0.25 8.30
C GLU A 28 -7.44 -1.64 7.69
N LYS A 29 -8.49 -2.17 7.07
CA LYS A 29 -8.47 -3.56 6.59
C LYS A 29 -7.46 -3.77 5.47
N VAL A 30 -7.40 -2.83 4.54
CA VAL A 30 -6.46 -2.86 3.42
C VAL A 30 -5.04 -2.66 3.93
N SER A 31 -4.81 -1.77 4.91
CA SER A 31 -3.49 -1.59 5.53
C SER A 31 -2.97 -2.87 6.16
N GLU A 32 -3.76 -3.52 7.01
CA GLU A 32 -3.32 -4.74 7.70
C GLU A 32 -2.97 -5.87 6.74
N ILE A 33 -3.83 -6.11 5.74
CA ILE A 33 -3.63 -7.20 4.79
C ILE A 33 -2.48 -6.90 3.84
N THR A 34 -2.38 -5.65 3.39
CA THR A 34 -1.25 -5.20 2.57
C THR A 34 0.06 -5.35 3.32
N ARG A 35 0.11 -4.93 4.59
CA ARG A 35 1.26 -5.09 5.46
C ARG A 35 1.71 -6.53 5.56
N ASP A 36 0.78 -7.43 5.88
CA ASP A 36 1.09 -8.85 6.07
C ASP A 36 1.60 -9.48 4.77
N ALA A 37 0.92 -9.19 3.65
CA ALA A 37 1.32 -9.69 2.34
C ALA A 37 2.71 -9.19 1.92
N VAL A 38 2.97 -7.89 2.08
CA VAL A 38 4.26 -7.27 1.75
C VAL A 38 5.35 -7.82 2.66
N LYS A 39 5.11 -7.88 3.97
CA LYS A 39 6.04 -8.44 4.96
C LYS A 39 6.39 -9.87 4.59
N LYS A 40 5.40 -10.75 4.43
CA LYS A 40 5.61 -12.18 4.14
C LYS A 40 6.35 -12.43 2.82
N THR A 41 6.16 -11.55 1.83
CA THR A 41 6.83 -11.67 0.52
C THR A 41 8.30 -11.24 0.56
N LEU A 42 8.64 -10.32 1.46
CA LEU A 42 9.98 -9.75 1.60
C LEU A 42 10.78 -10.45 2.71
N GLU A 43 10.14 -10.87 3.80
CA GLU A 43 10.76 -11.55 4.94
C GLU A 43 11.37 -12.90 4.52
N GLY A 44 12.59 -13.18 4.99
CA GLY A 44 13.28 -14.44 4.71
C GLY A 44 13.75 -14.60 3.26
N THR A 45 13.71 -13.55 2.45
CA THR A 45 14.15 -13.57 1.04
C THR A 45 15.25 -12.56 0.78
N ASP A 46 15.92 -12.67 -0.38
CA ASP A 46 16.84 -11.61 -0.82
C ASP A 46 16.04 -10.37 -1.22
N VAL A 47 16.02 -9.39 -0.31
CA VAL A 47 15.30 -8.14 -0.51
C VAL A 47 16.14 -7.22 -1.39
N THR A 48 15.64 -6.96 -2.58
CA THR A 48 16.20 -5.99 -3.53
C THR A 48 15.23 -4.85 -3.77
N ARG A 49 15.76 -3.71 -4.25
CA ARG A 49 14.97 -2.55 -4.69
C ARG A 49 13.85 -2.96 -5.63
N GLU A 50 14.18 -3.70 -6.69
CA GLU A 50 13.21 -4.11 -7.71
C GLU A 50 12.09 -4.97 -7.13
N LYS A 51 12.41 -5.85 -6.18
CA LYS A 51 11.41 -6.68 -5.49
C LYS A 51 10.49 -5.84 -4.62
N VAL A 52 11.04 -4.91 -3.83
CA VAL A 52 10.24 -4.00 -2.99
C VAL A 52 9.32 -3.14 -3.85
N GLU A 53 9.84 -2.53 -4.90
CA GLU A 53 9.04 -1.72 -5.83
C GLU A 53 7.93 -2.55 -6.47
N SER A 54 8.25 -3.76 -6.93
CA SER A 54 7.28 -4.63 -7.57
C SER A 54 6.17 -5.04 -6.62
N VAL A 55 6.50 -5.51 -5.40
CA VAL A 55 5.51 -5.91 -4.39
C VAL A 55 4.64 -4.73 -3.97
N SER A 56 5.21 -3.53 -3.89
CA SER A 56 4.48 -2.29 -3.60
C SER A 56 3.48 -1.96 -4.69
N LYS A 57 3.89 -2.04 -5.97
CA LYS A 57 3.01 -1.87 -7.13
C LYS A 57 1.89 -2.90 -7.14
N ASP A 58 2.22 -4.17 -6.89
CA ASP A 58 1.26 -5.28 -6.85
C ASP A 58 0.19 -5.07 -5.77
N ALA A 59 0.60 -4.69 -4.56
CA ALA A 59 -0.31 -4.40 -3.46
C ALA A 59 -1.21 -3.20 -3.77
N MET A 60 -0.62 -2.11 -4.26
CA MET A 60 -1.36 -0.90 -4.58
C MET A 60 -2.37 -1.14 -5.71
N LYS A 61 -1.96 -1.85 -6.77
CA LYS A 61 -2.83 -2.27 -7.87
C LYS A 61 -3.99 -3.11 -7.35
N GLY A 62 -3.72 -4.07 -6.46
CA GLY A 62 -4.76 -4.89 -5.82
C GLY A 62 -5.78 -4.03 -5.05
N ALA A 63 -5.30 -3.05 -4.29
CA ALA A 63 -6.15 -2.12 -3.54
C ALA A 63 -7.09 -1.34 -4.45
N ILE A 64 -6.55 -0.79 -5.53
CA ILE A 64 -7.28 0.02 -6.50
C ILE A 64 -8.28 -0.83 -7.27
N GLU A 65 -7.84 -1.95 -7.84
CA GLU A 65 -8.70 -2.87 -8.59
C GLU A 65 -9.81 -3.45 -7.74
N GLY A 66 -9.56 -3.67 -6.45
CA GLY A 66 -10.57 -4.15 -5.51
C GLY A 66 -11.76 -3.19 -5.42
N THR A 67 -11.50 -1.88 -5.37
CA THR A 67 -12.57 -0.87 -5.33
C THR A 67 -13.32 -0.74 -6.66
N ARG A 68 -12.66 -0.98 -7.79
CA ARG A 68 -13.28 -0.93 -9.13
C ARG A 68 -14.16 -2.14 -9.42
N LYS A 69 -13.95 -3.27 -8.74
CA LYS A 69 -14.74 -4.49 -8.90
C LYS A 69 -16.12 -4.43 -8.24
N VAL A 70 -16.32 -3.48 -7.34
CA VAL A 70 -17.56 -3.33 -6.60
C VAL A 70 -18.42 -2.31 -7.35
N GLU A 71 -19.64 -2.70 -7.71
CA GLU A 71 -20.61 -1.78 -8.32
C GLU A 71 -21.12 -0.81 -7.25
N VAL A 72 -20.48 0.35 -7.15
CA VAL A 72 -20.88 1.46 -6.29
C VAL A 72 -20.97 2.75 -7.10
N GLU A 73 -21.68 3.76 -6.60
CA GLU A 73 -21.77 5.06 -7.25
C GLU A 73 -20.38 5.68 -7.45
N ALA A 74 -20.18 6.46 -8.52
CA ALA A 74 -18.86 7.00 -8.88
C ALA A 74 -18.19 7.82 -7.76
N ALA A 75 -18.97 8.52 -6.94
CA ALA A 75 -18.47 9.27 -5.79
C ALA A 75 -17.97 8.35 -4.66
N GLU A 76 -18.71 7.27 -4.38
CA GLU A 76 -18.34 6.22 -3.42
C GLU A 76 -17.14 5.43 -3.92
N ALA A 77 -17.07 5.12 -5.22
CA ALA A 77 -15.93 4.48 -5.84
C ALA A 77 -14.66 5.32 -5.70
N ALA A 78 -14.73 6.63 -5.95
CA ALA A 78 -13.59 7.53 -5.82
C ALA A 78 -13.12 7.67 -4.36
N LYS A 79 -14.07 7.70 -3.41
CA LYS A 79 -13.76 7.72 -1.97
C LYS A 79 -13.13 6.40 -1.54
N GLY A 80 -13.75 5.27 -1.88
CA GLY A 80 -13.25 3.94 -1.59
C GLY A 80 -11.86 3.72 -2.18
N ALA A 81 -11.64 4.10 -3.43
CA ALA A 81 -10.33 4.00 -4.09
C ALA A 81 -9.26 4.81 -3.36
N ALA A 82 -9.59 6.03 -2.90
CA ALA A 82 -8.67 6.84 -2.10
C ALA A 82 -8.39 6.21 -0.73
N GLU A 83 -9.39 5.65 -0.04
CA GLU A 83 -9.19 4.97 1.25
C GLU A 83 -8.41 3.66 1.11
N ALA A 84 -8.68 2.87 0.08
CA ALA A 84 -7.92 1.66 -0.24
C ALA A 84 -6.49 1.99 -0.62
N ALA A 85 -6.26 3.02 -1.46
CA ALA A 85 -4.94 3.53 -1.81
C ALA A 85 -4.16 3.97 -0.56
N LYS A 86 -4.82 4.70 0.34
CA LYS A 86 -4.24 5.15 1.60
C LYS A 86 -3.87 3.97 2.50
N GLY A 87 -4.79 3.03 2.70
CA GLY A 87 -4.54 1.81 3.47
C GLY A 87 -3.39 1.00 2.89
N ALA A 88 -3.39 0.78 1.58
CA ALA A 88 -2.32 0.05 0.90
C ALA A 88 -0.96 0.74 1.03
N ALA A 89 -0.88 2.06 0.88
CA ALA A 89 0.36 2.80 1.07
C ALA A 89 0.91 2.65 2.50
N GLU A 90 0.05 2.80 3.52
CA GLU A 90 0.43 2.57 4.92
C GLU A 90 0.91 1.13 5.14
N GLY A 91 0.17 0.16 4.62
CA GLY A 91 0.51 -1.26 4.73
C GLY A 91 1.81 -1.61 4.01
N ILE A 92 2.07 -1.05 2.82
CA ILE A 92 3.31 -1.24 2.07
C ILE A 92 4.50 -0.74 2.89
N ILE A 93 4.44 0.50 3.36
CA ILE A 93 5.51 1.13 4.14
C ILE A 93 5.79 0.33 5.40
N GLU A 94 4.75 -0.01 6.15
CA GLU A 94 4.90 -0.75 7.41
C GLU A 94 5.36 -2.19 7.17
N GLY A 95 4.83 -2.86 6.14
CA GLY A 95 5.17 -4.24 5.79
C GLY A 95 6.62 -4.36 5.32
N THR A 96 7.07 -3.43 4.48
CA THR A 96 8.47 -3.32 4.06
C THR A 96 9.39 -3.06 5.25
N LYS A 97 9.03 -2.14 6.15
CA LYS A 97 9.80 -1.87 7.36
C LYS A 97 9.91 -3.08 8.29
N GLN A 98 8.83 -3.87 8.43
CA GLN A 98 8.80 -5.05 9.28
C GLN A 98 9.44 -6.29 8.65
N ALA A 99 9.69 -6.30 7.34
CA ALA A 99 10.26 -7.44 6.63
C ALA A 99 11.77 -7.66 6.90
N GLY A 100 12.44 -6.70 7.55
CA GLY A 100 13.84 -6.80 7.97
C GLY A 100 14.64 -5.53 7.69
N ALA A 101 15.91 -5.50 8.14
CA ALA A 101 16.76 -4.30 8.05
C ALA A 101 16.95 -3.81 6.61
N LYS A 102 17.33 -4.70 5.67
CA LYS A 102 17.49 -4.35 4.24
C LYS A 102 16.20 -3.82 3.62
N ALA A 103 15.06 -4.40 3.98
CA ALA A 103 13.76 -3.95 3.49
C ALA A 103 13.43 -2.56 4.06
N ALA A 104 13.69 -2.34 5.36
CA ALA A 104 13.48 -1.05 5.99
C ALA A 104 14.27 0.08 5.33
N GLU A 105 15.50 -0.17 4.84
CA GLU A 105 16.29 0.79 4.06
C GLU A 105 15.64 1.15 2.71
N LEU A 106 14.80 0.25 2.17
CA LEU A 106 14.08 0.43 0.91
C LEU A 106 12.63 0.92 1.11
N THR A 107 12.24 1.27 2.33
CA THR A 107 10.89 1.77 2.62
C THR A 107 10.54 3.02 1.79
N GLU A 108 11.51 3.89 1.54
CA GLU A 108 11.33 5.07 0.71
C GLU A 108 11.02 4.71 -0.75
N HIS A 109 11.62 3.62 -1.25
CA HIS A 109 11.35 3.11 -2.59
C HIS A 109 9.97 2.45 -2.67
N ALA A 110 9.57 1.77 -1.60
CA ALA A 110 8.22 1.20 -1.47
C ALA A 110 7.15 2.31 -1.50
N ALA A 111 7.39 3.38 -0.75
CA ALA A 111 6.56 4.58 -0.71
C ALA A 111 6.45 5.25 -2.09
N ASP A 112 7.57 5.44 -2.79
CA ASP A 112 7.58 6.04 -4.13
C ASP A 112 6.87 5.15 -5.17
N ALA A 113 7.04 3.83 -5.08
CA ALA A 113 6.34 2.87 -5.94
C ALA A 113 4.82 2.88 -5.70
N ALA A 114 4.39 2.95 -4.44
CA ALA A 114 2.97 3.10 -4.08
C ALA A 114 2.41 4.42 -4.61
N LEU A 115 3.14 5.53 -4.45
CA LEU A 115 2.74 6.85 -4.96
C LEU A 115 2.62 6.87 -6.48
N ASN A 116 3.59 6.28 -7.20
CA ASN A 116 3.52 6.19 -8.66
C ASN A 116 2.35 5.35 -9.12
N SER A 117 2.03 4.25 -8.43
CA SER A 117 0.86 3.43 -8.74
C SER A 117 -0.46 4.17 -8.48
N ALA A 118 -0.50 5.05 -7.46
CA ALA A 118 -1.66 5.90 -7.18
C ALA A 118 -1.97 6.88 -8.32
N LYS A 119 -0.95 7.31 -9.09
CA LYS A 119 -1.13 8.22 -10.23
C LYS A 119 -2.00 7.62 -11.33
N GLU A 120 -2.04 6.29 -11.45
CA GLU A 120 -2.89 5.61 -12.43
C GLU A 120 -4.40 5.67 -12.09
N VAL A 121 -4.73 6.12 -10.88
CA VAL A 121 -6.13 6.23 -10.40
C VAL A 121 -6.66 7.65 -10.54
N GLY A 122 -5.80 8.63 -10.28
CA GLY A 122 -6.14 10.06 -10.34
C GLY A 122 -5.59 10.85 -9.14
N ASP A 123 -5.69 12.18 -9.24
CA ASP A 123 -5.07 13.13 -8.31
C ASP A 123 -5.46 12.91 -6.85
N LYS A 124 -6.71 12.53 -6.56
CA LYS A 124 -7.17 12.31 -5.19
C LYS A 124 -6.45 11.15 -4.51
N ALA A 125 -6.19 10.06 -5.23
CA ALA A 125 -5.41 8.93 -4.70
C ALA A 125 -3.95 9.33 -4.48
N VAL A 126 -3.40 10.13 -5.39
CA VAL A 126 -2.03 10.67 -5.26
C VAL A 126 -1.90 11.56 -4.03
N GLU A 127 -2.84 12.48 -3.80
CA GLU A 127 -2.83 13.39 -2.65
C GLU A 127 -2.86 12.63 -1.32
N VAL A 128 -3.74 11.64 -1.18
CA VAL A 128 -3.83 10.86 0.07
C VAL A 128 -2.56 10.03 0.30
N VAL A 129 -2.03 9.39 -0.74
CA VAL A 129 -0.81 8.59 -0.64
C VAL A 129 0.39 9.47 -0.34
N LYS A 130 0.52 10.61 -1.03
CA LYS A 130 1.57 11.59 -0.79
C LYS A 130 1.54 12.06 0.67
N GLY A 131 0.36 12.35 1.21
CA GLY A 131 0.18 12.70 2.62
C GLY A 131 0.74 11.64 3.57
N ILE A 132 0.49 10.35 3.28
CA ILE A 132 1.06 9.22 4.05
C ILE A 132 2.58 9.20 3.94
N VAL A 133 3.14 9.29 2.72
CA VAL A 133 4.59 9.26 2.50
C VAL A 133 5.28 10.42 3.21
N THR A 134 4.77 11.64 3.07
CA THR A 134 5.33 12.82 3.74
C THR A 134 5.17 12.75 5.26
N GLY A 135 4.05 12.24 5.76
CA GLY A 135 3.81 12.06 7.18
C GLY A 135 4.77 11.04 7.80
N PHE A 136 5.06 9.95 7.07
CA PHE A 136 6.03 8.95 7.48
C PHE A 136 7.46 9.51 7.53
N ILE A 137 7.89 10.23 6.50
CA ILE A 137 9.22 10.86 6.46
C ILE A 137 9.35 11.91 7.56
N GLY A 138 8.34 12.77 7.73
CA GLY A 138 8.32 13.78 8.79
C GLY A 138 8.37 13.18 10.19
N ALA A 139 7.61 12.09 10.42
CA ALA A 139 7.66 11.36 11.69
C ALA A 139 9.03 10.73 11.96
N ALA A 140 9.69 10.19 10.92
CA ALA A 140 11.03 9.64 11.03
C ALA A 140 12.06 10.73 11.38
N GLU A 141 12.01 11.90 10.74
CA GLU A 141 12.88 13.04 11.05
C GLU A 141 12.69 13.55 12.49
N GLU A 142 11.44 13.65 12.95
CA GLU A 142 11.14 14.15 14.30
C GLU A 142 11.64 13.21 15.40
N VAL A 143 11.50 11.88 15.21
CA VAL A 143 12.08 10.88 16.11
C VAL A 143 13.60 10.97 16.15
N LEU A 144 14.24 11.23 15.00
CA LEU A 144 15.70 11.34 14.90
C LEU A 144 16.22 12.62 15.56
N LYS A 145 15.48 13.73 15.46
CA LYS A 145 15.77 14.98 16.21
C LYS A 145 15.60 14.81 17.72
N LYS A 146 14.58 14.09 18.19
CA LYS A 146 14.38 13.84 19.63
C LYS A 146 15.45 12.96 20.25
N LYS A 147 16.07 12.03 19.50
CA LYS A 147 17.19 11.20 20.02
C LYS A 147 18.53 11.93 20.11
N LYS A 148 18.67 13.12 19.50
CA LYS A 148 19.90 13.94 19.54
C LYS A 148 19.86 15.04 20.60
N LYS A 149 18.83 15.07 21.44
CA LYS A 149 18.65 16.06 22.51
C LYS A 149 18.63 15.35 23.86
#